data_AF-A0A382AUI9-F1
#
_entry.id   AF-A0A382AUI9-F1
#
_cell.length_a   1.000
_cell.length_b   1.000
_cell.length_c   1.000
_cell.angle_alpha   90.00
_cell.angle_beta   90.00
_cell.angle_gamma   90.00
#
_symmetry.space_group_name_H-M   'P 1'
#
loop_
_entity.id
_entity.type
_entity.pdbx_description
1 polymer ?
#
loop_
_entity_poly.entity_id
_entity_poly.type
_entity_poly.pdbx_seq_one_letter_code
_entity_poly.pdbx_strand_id
1 'polypeptide(L)'
;MTDGELFTALDLDTLPEVKTAVAAADIPAAKAAFATHIRQRRSPEWLFATRDRPAPTRQAEDFPEALARERREFTFGFHGAPDFSAQFGDAIDWAANPTKGEFKTHLWNECLNRHFHFDELSQAYWETGDDRFVRAIARDWIDWVEHNPRPEDSGNNVQWPYGSYAWQTLTTAIRLEASWPNAMYRCLESREFTDDLIAAMMRSVCDQARHLIKWPTRNNWLTEECMGLYTAGMLFPEFTEAARWRRTAIERLYGQLTDEVYPDGAEIELAAGYGFWVLRNFINLLERARVNGLEHELPADLIERLESMFEYPLSVSMPDGRVPGLNDSANVDVTDLLRTGHELFPQRADFLYVASRGEQGTAPEETSIGLPWSGHYAMRTGWDGSALYMLVDSGPYGSAHQHEDRLHFVLHAYGRQLILDPGNYSYDASRQRQYVLTTPGHNTVMVDGMGQHRRRNEATYCWPRPWVGEAPPENDSLWVSTDDFDVLRGTYRDGYGRPLDPETHGTRRPESDEYEVLQPATHTRRIVFLKPDYWVIADTMVAADGREHSYDSLFHLDAEEASVDAASMAVRTHNDGSNVAIRPLAETGLDVSIVKGQEEPCQAWGNDPWRPV
;
A
#
# COMPACT_ATOMS: atom_id res chain seq x y z
N MET A 1 31.68 -0.31 0.68
CA MET A 1 32.59 0.82 0.97
C MET A 1 33.56 0.48 2.12
N THR A 2 34.80 0.98 2.10
CA THR A 2 35.80 0.94 3.18
C THR A 2 35.77 2.21 4.06
N ASP A 3 36.45 2.21 5.22
CA ASP A 3 36.51 3.41 6.09
C ASP A 3 37.16 4.62 5.41
N GLY A 4 38.21 4.42 4.60
CA GLY A 4 38.83 5.51 3.86
C GLY A 4 37.90 6.12 2.81
N GLU A 5 37.09 5.28 2.16
CA GLU A 5 36.08 5.74 1.20
C GLU A 5 34.94 6.51 1.90
N LEU A 6 34.57 6.13 3.13
CA LEU A 6 33.62 6.91 3.95
C LEU A 6 34.14 8.33 4.16
N PHE A 7 35.36 8.48 4.68
CA PHE A 7 35.91 9.80 4.97
C PHE A 7 36.17 10.64 3.72
N THR A 8 36.28 10.02 2.55
CA THR A 8 36.32 10.72 1.26
C THR A 8 34.94 11.23 0.83
N ALA A 9 33.86 10.56 1.24
CA ALA A 9 32.49 10.95 0.92
C ALA A 9 31.95 12.06 1.83
N LEU A 10 32.57 12.30 2.99
CA LEU A 10 32.19 13.32 3.96
C LEU A 10 32.76 14.70 3.62
N ASP A 11 32.00 15.75 3.91
CA ASP A 11 32.47 17.14 3.90
C ASP A 11 33.30 17.40 5.16
N LEU A 12 34.60 17.14 5.06
CA LEU A 12 35.55 17.29 6.16
C LEU A 12 35.68 18.75 6.65
N ASP A 13 35.26 19.76 5.89
CA ASP A 13 35.29 21.15 6.35
C ASP A 13 34.27 21.40 7.47
N THR A 14 33.23 20.57 7.55
CA THR A 14 32.25 20.57 8.64
C THR A 14 32.67 19.70 9.84
N LEU A 15 33.78 18.96 9.73
CA LEU A 15 34.22 17.95 10.70
C LEU A 15 35.71 18.13 11.05
N PRO A 16 36.11 19.16 11.81
CA PRO A 16 37.51 19.54 12.00
C PRO A 16 38.37 18.47 12.68
N GLU A 17 37.84 17.76 13.68
CA GLU A 17 38.56 16.67 14.35
C GLU A 17 38.75 15.46 13.42
N VAL A 18 37.72 15.11 12.65
CA VAL A 18 37.78 14.03 11.64
C VAL A 18 38.79 14.40 10.56
N LYS A 19 38.74 15.63 10.04
CA LYS A 19 39.69 16.15 9.05
C LYS A 19 41.13 16.03 9.51
N THR A 20 41.39 16.36 10.79
CA THR A 20 42.72 16.28 11.39
C THR A 20 43.21 14.82 11.46
N ALA A 21 42.37 13.90 11.92
CA ALA A 21 42.70 12.48 12.01
C ALA A 21 42.92 11.84 10.63
N VAL A 22 42.08 12.18 9.65
CA VAL A 22 42.21 11.72 8.25
C VAL A 22 43.53 12.23 7.63
N ALA A 23 43.89 13.50 7.85
CA ALA A 23 45.16 14.05 7.36
C ALA A 23 46.40 13.37 7.99
N ALA A 24 46.27 12.84 9.21
CA ALA A 24 47.29 12.05 9.88
C ALA A 24 47.28 10.56 9.48
N ALA A 25 46.37 10.14 8.60
CA ALA A 25 46.11 8.74 8.26
C ALA A 25 45.76 7.84 9.46
N ASP A 26 45.16 8.43 10.51
CA ASP A 26 44.72 7.72 11.73
C ASP A 26 43.22 7.39 11.63
N ILE A 27 42.91 6.25 11.01
CA ILE A 27 41.54 5.78 10.80
C ILE A 27 40.78 5.52 12.12
N PRO A 28 41.37 4.86 13.13
CA PRO A 28 40.71 4.72 14.44
C PRO A 28 40.35 6.07 15.08
N ALA A 29 41.26 7.06 15.05
CA ALA A 29 40.96 8.39 15.58
C ALA A 29 39.87 9.10 14.76
N ALA A 30 39.86 8.96 13.43
CA ALA A 30 38.84 9.54 12.57
C ALA A 30 37.45 8.97 12.87
N LYS A 31 37.35 7.65 13.09
CA LYS A 31 36.09 6.99 13.49
C LYS A 31 35.59 7.46 14.85
N ALA A 32 36.48 7.51 15.85
CA ALA A 32 36.12 7.99 17.19
C ALA A 32 35.65 9.44 17.17
N ALA A 33 36.34 10.31 16.41
CA ALA A 33 35.95 11.71 16.23
C ALA A 33 34.58 11.83 15.54
N PHE A 34 34.35 11.07 14.47
CA PHE A 34 33.09 11.11 13.74
C PHE A 34 31.92 10.56 14.58
N ALA A 35 32.12 9.45 15.28
CA ALA A 35 31.13 8.91 16.20
C ALA A 35 30.80 9.90 17.34
N THR A 36 31.81 10.62 17.85
CA THR A 36 31.62 11.69 18.83
C THR A 36 30.74 12.81 18.26
N HIS A 37 31.03 13.27 17.04
CA HIS A 37 30.21 14.28 16.35
C HIS A 37 28.75 13.81 16.21
N ILE A 38 28.52 12.59 15.71
CA ILE A 38 27.17 12.03 15.52
C ILE A 38 26.39 11.95 16.84
N ARG A 39 27.03 11.61 17.96
CA ARG A 39 26.37 11.57 19.28
C ARG A 39 26.08 12.96 19.85
N GLN A 40 26.92 13.95 19.56
CA GLN A 40 26.85 15.27 20.19
C GLN A 40 26.02 16.29 19.40
N ARG A 41 25.90 16.12 18.09
CA ARG A 41 25.14 17.04 17.24
C ARG A 41 23.68 17.12 17.69
N ARG A 42 23.10 18.31 17.52
CA ARG A 42 21.72 18.62 17.93
C ARG A 42 20.75 18.72 16.76
N SER A 43 21.31 18.93 15.57
CA SER A 43 20.63 18.93 14.28
C SER A 43 21.41 18.00 13.34
N PRO A 44 20.75 17.37 12.36
CA PRO A 44 19.31 17.36 12.09
C PRO A 44 18.47 16.70 13.19
N GLU A 45 17.20 17.05 13.26
CA GLU A 45 16.22 16.47 14.18
C GLU A 45 15.48 15.29 13.51
N TRP A 46 15.17 14.27 14.32
CA TRP A 46 14.30 13.16 13.94
C TRP A 46 12.98 13.25 14.72
N LEU A 47 12.05 12.32 14.46
CA LEU A 47 10.72 12.27 15.09
C LEU A 47 10.77 12.25 16.63
N PHE A 48 11.91 11.85 17.20
CA PHE A 48 12.21 11.90 18.62
C PHE A 48 13.73 12.08 18.82
N ALA A 49 14.15 12.73 19.91
CA ALA A 49 15.56 12.85 20.25
C ALA A 49 16.01 11.75 21.22
N THR A 50 17.23 11.22 21.05
CA THR A 50 17.80 10.18 21.93
C THR A 50 17.74 10.52 23.42
N ARG A 51 17.95 11.80 23.74
CA ARG A 51 17.96 12.33 25.11
C ARG A 51 16.58 12.37 25.77
N ASP A 52 15.52 12.27 24.98
CA ASP A 52 14.13 12.34 25.46
C ASP A 52 13.62 10.96 25.89
N ARG A 53 14.52 9.97 25.98
CA ARG A 53 14.18 8.62 26.44
C ARG A 53 13.50 8.69 27.81
N PRO A 54 12.31 8.10 27.97
CA PRO A 54 11.65 8.08 29.26
C PRO A 54 12.47 7.27 30.27
N ALA A 55 12.24 7.54 31.56
CA ALA A 55 12.74 6.65 32.60
C ALA A 55 12.18 5.24 32.37
N PRO A 56 12.99 4.16 32.48
CA PRO A 56 12.49 2.82 32.31
C PRO A 56 11.32 2.50 33.24
N THR A 57 10.18 2.11 32.66
CA THR A 57 8.98 1.72 33.43
C THR A 57 8.57 0.28 33.18
N ARG A 58 9.20 -0.40 32.23
CA ARG A 58 8.85 -1.76 31.80
C ARG A 58 10.05 -2.69 31.89
N GLN A 59 9.78 -3.99 31.85
CA GLN A 59 10.79 -5.05 31.89
C GLN A 59 10.90 -5.72 30.52
N ALA A 60 11.99 -6.45 30.29
CA ALA A 60 12.23 -7.12 29.00
C ALA A 60 11.12 -8.12 28.66
N GLU A 61 10.56 -8.77 29.68
CA GLU A 61 9.48 -9.75 29.60
C GLU A 61 8.16 -9.17 29.07
N ASP A 62 8.01 -7.84 29.10
CA ASP A 62 6.87 -7.14 28.52
C ASP A 62 6.94 -7.05 26.98
N PHE A 63 8.04 -7.51 26.37
CA PHE A 63 8.32 -7.46 24.92
C PHE A 63 8.71 -8.85 24.38
N PRO A 64 7.77 -9.80 24.32
CA PRO A 64 8.07 -11.18 23.89
C PRO A 64 8.59 -11.27 22.45
N GLU A 65 8.13 -10.39 21.54
CA GLU A 65 8.62 -10.31 20.17
C GLU A 65 10.07 -9.84 20.14
N ALA A 66 10.42 -8.78 20.86
CA ALA A 66 11.80 -8.30 20.95
C ALA A 66 12.74 -9.34 21.57
N LEU A 67 12.27 -10.08 22.58
CA LEU A 67 13.01 -11.22 23.16
C LEU A 67 13.20 -12.35 22.14
N ALA A 68 12.21 -12.61 21.28
CA ALA A 68 12.36 -13.57 20.18
C ALA A 68 13.39 -13.06 19.16
N ARG A 69 13.36 -11.78 18.77
CA ARG A 69 14.37 -11.22 17.86
C ARG A 69 15.78 -11.23 18.45
N GLU A 70 15.91 -10.98 19.75
CA GLU A 70 17.19 -11.07 20.47
C GLU A 70 17.80 -12.47 20.31
N ARG A 71 16.95 -13.51 20.42
CA ARG A 71 17.27 -14.92 20.16
C ARG A 71 17.29 -15.30 18.68
N ARG A 72 17.06 -14.37 17.75
CA ARG A 72 16.96 -14.60 16.28
C ARG A 72 15.87 -15.59 15.86
N GLU A 73 14.74 -15.53 16.53
CA GLU A 73 13.50 -16.21 16.13
C GLU A 73 12.66 -15.21 15.34
N PHE A 74 12.49 -15.46 14.04
CA PHE A 74 11.75 -14.61 13.10
C PHE A 74 10.43 -15.27 12.74
N THR A 75 9.33 -14.53 12.82
CA THR A 75 8.00 -14.99 12.40
C THR A 75 7.33 -13.84 11.68
N PHE A 76 6.88 -14.09 10.45
CA PHE A 76 6.13 -13.13 9.65
C PHE A 76 4.87 -13.81 9.09
N GLY A 77 3.75 -13.10 9.17
CA GLY A 77 2.48 -13.44 8.54
C GLY A 77 2.09 -12.37 7.52
N PHE A 78 1.31 -12.76 6.52
CA PHE A 78 0.90 -11.88 5.42
C PHE A 78 -0.57 -12.10 5.12
N HIS A 79 -1.39 -11.05 5.21
CA HIS A 79 -2.82 -10.99 4.81
C HIS A 79 -3.53 -12.34 4.62
N GLY A 80 -4.04 -12.92 5.70
CA GLY A 80 -4.84 -14.16 5.66
C GLY A 80 -4.05 -15.45 5.37
N ALA A 81 -2.77 -15.37 4.98
CA ALA A 81 -1.89 -16.52 4.81
C ALA A 81 -1.27 -16.99 6.14
N PRO A 82 -0.80 -18.25 6.21
CA PRO A 82 -0.15 -18.77 7.41
C PRO A 82 1.13 -18.02 7.78
N ASP A 83 1.43 -17.99 9.08
CA ASP A 83 2.71 -17.51 9.58
C ASP A 83 3.84 -18.47 9.20
N PHE A 84 5.00 -17.92 8.86
CA PHE A 84 6.23 -18.68 8.65
C PHE A 84 7.33 -18.20 9.57
N SER A 85 8.02 -19.17 10.19
CA SER A 85 9.10 -18.91 11.15
C SER A 85 10.45 -19.43 10.68
N ALA A 86 11.51 -18.73 11.07
CA ALA A 86 12.89 -19.17 10.95
C ALA A 86 13.65 -18.88 12.26
N GLN A 87 14.51 -19.81 12.66
CA GLN A 87 15.41 -19.67 13.79
C GLN A 87 16.84 -19.68 13.26
N PHE A 88 17.62 -18.64 13.57
CA PHE A 88 19.02 -18.57 13.17
C PHE A 88 19.97 -18.87 14.34
N GLY A 89 21.16 -19.35 14.01
CA GLY A 89 22.26 -19.60 14.95
C GLY A 89 23.13 -18.35 15.13
N ASP A 90 24.45 -18.52 15.08
CA ASP A 90 25.44 -17.44 15.26
C ASP A 90 25.50 -16.44 14.10
N ALA A 91 24.98 -16.78 12.92
CA ALA A 91 24.83 -15.88 11.78
C ALA A 91 23.41 -15.98 11.21
N ILE A 92 22.88 -14.86 10.69
CA ILE A 92 21.58 -14.83 10.01
C ILE A 92 21.81 -15.19 8.54
N ASP A 93 21.03 -16.13 8.02
CA ASP A 93 20.94 -16.33 6.57
C ASP A 93 20.00 -15.27 5.99
N TRP A 94 20.58 -14.16 5.54
CA TRP A 94 19.84 -13.02 4.96
C TRP A 94 19.13 -13.35 3.65
N ALA A 95 19.41 -14.51 3.03
CA ALA A 95 18.71 -15.03 1.87
C ALA A 95 17.61 -16.05 2.24
N ALA A 96 17.41 -16.33 3.53
CA ALA A 96 16.44 -17.30 3.99
C ALA A 96 15.01 -16.94 3.56
N ASN A 97 14.24 -17.96 3.22
CA ASN A 97 12.82 -17.86 2.98
C ASN A 97 12.14 -19.20 3.35
N PRO A 98 11.53 -19.31 4.53
CA PRO A 98 10.87 -20.54 5.02
C PRO A 98 9.51 -20.80 4.38
N THR A 99 9.00 -19.88 3.56
CA THR A 99 7.69 -20.03 2.89
C THR A 99 7.74 -21.18 1.88
N LYS A 100 6.62 -21.90 1.73
CA LYS A 100 6.58 -23.16 0.95
C LYS A 100 5.20 -23.40 0.33
N GLY A 101 5.18 -24.26 -0.69
CA GLY A 101 3.94 -24.63 -1.38
C GLY A 101 3.31 -23.45 -2.11
N GLU A 102 1.99 -23.39 -2.11
CA GLU A 102 1.23 -22.31 -2.76
C GLU A 102 1.40 -20.95 -2.04
N PHE A 103 1.69 -20.97 -0.75
CA PHE A 103 1.96 -19.78 0.07
C PHE A 103 3.41 -19.28 -0.02
N LYS A 104 4.19 -19.79 -0.98
CA LYS A 104 5.56 -19.31 -1.19
C LYS A 104 5.50 -17.85 -1.65
N THR A 105 6.06 -16.95 -0.85
CA THR A 105 6.10 -15.52 -1.12
C THR A 105 7.51 -14.96 -0.96
N HIS A 106 7.85 -13.95 -1.74
CA HIS A 106 9.11 -13.21 -1.58
C HIS A 106 9.10 -12.27 -0.36
N LEU A 107 7.91 -11.88 0.13
CA LEU A 107 7.74 -10.89 1.19
C LEU A 107 8.46 -11.27 2.49
N TRP A 108 8.57 -12.57 2.81
CA TRP A 108 9.28 -13.01 4.00
C TRP A 108 10.75 -12.57 3.99
N ASN A 109 11.43 -12.75 2.86
CA ASN A 109 12.83 -12.36 2.72
C ASN A 109 12.99 -10.83 2.68
N GLU A 110 12.03 -10.12 2.09
CA GLU A 110 11.99 -8.66 2.12
C GLU A 110 11.81 -8.15 3.55
N CYS A 111 10.86 -8.66 4.33
CA CYS A 111 10.66 -8.31 5.74
C CYS A 111 11.91 -8.53 6.59
N LEU A 112 12.63 -9.64 6.37
CA LEU A 112 13.91 -9.90 7.03
C LEU A 112 14.91 -8.76 6.71
N ASN A 113 15.03 -8.37 5.43
CA ASN A 113 15.98 -7.37 4.95
C ASN A 113 15.52 -5.90 5.10
N ARG A 114 14.24 -5.65 5.37
CA ARG A 114 13.72 -4.32 5.77
C ARG A 114 14.11 -3.98 7.21
N HIS A 115 14.55 -4.98 7.97
CA HIS A 115 15.00 -4.86 9.36
C HIS A 115 13.91 -4.37 10.32
N PHE A 116 12.65 -4.78 10.13
CA PHE A 116 11.56 -4.43 11.06
C PHE A 116 11.85 -4.89 12.51
N HIS A 117 12.66 -5.93 12.68
CA HIS A 117 13.13 -6.35 13.99
C HIS A 117 14.00 -5.30 14.71
N PHE A 118 14.61 -4.35 14.00
CA PHE A 118 15.33 -3.23 14.63
C PHE A 118 14.37 -2.28 15.34
N ASP A 119 13.17 -2.05 14.79
CA ASP A 119 12.14 -1.24 15.44
C ASP A 119 11.63 -1.94 16.72
N GLU A 120 11.37 -3.26 16.66
CA GLU A 120 10.95 -4.08 17.81
C GLU A 120 12.01 -4.07 18.93
N LEU A 121 13.27 -4.35 18.61
CA LEU A 121 14.38 -4.35 19.57
C LEU A 121 14.64 -2.96 20.15
N SER A 122 14.63 -1.93 19.31
CA SER A 122 14.94 -0.57 19.75
C SER A 122 13.82 0.04 20.59
N GLN A 123 12.55 -0.30 20.33
CA GLN A 123 11.42 0.04 21.20
C GLN A 123 11.57 -0.60 22.58
N ALA A 124 11.90 -1.89 22.63
CA ALA A 124 12.12 -2.59 23.89
C ALA A 124 13.27 -1.96 24.67
N TYR A 125 14.39 -1.60 24.03
CA TYR A 125 15.46 -0.82 24.67
C TYR A 125 14.95 0.52 25.19
N TRP A 126 14.18 1.26 24.39
CA TRP A 126 13.70 2.60 24.72
C TRP A 126 12.89 2.60 26.03
N GLU A 127 12.01 1.61 26.21
CA GLU A 127 11.11 1.51 27.37
C GLU A 127 11.71 0.79 28.59
N THR A 128 12.76 -0.04 28.41
CA THR A 128 13.35 -0.86 29.48
C THR A 128 14.75 -0.40 29.93
N GLY A 129 15.49 0.26 29.04
CA GLY A 129 16.92 0.54 29.22
C GLY A 129 17.82 -0.71 29.21
N ASP A 130 17.32 -1.88 28.79
CA ASP A 130 18.10 -3.12 28.76
C ASP A 130 19.01 -3.18 27.53
N ASP A 131 20.32 -2.99 27.75
CA ASP A 131 21.34 -2.97 26.68
C ASP A 131 21.46 -4.30 25.90
N ARG A 132 20.83 -5.39 26.35
CA ARG A 132 20.80 -6.64 25.55
C ARG A 132 20.18 -6.42 24.17
N PHE A 133 19.15 -5.56 24.09
CA PHE A 133 18.47 -5.28 22.84
C PHE A 133 19.35 -4.45 21.90
N VAL A 134 20.11 -3.49 22.43
CA VAL A 134 21.08 -2.73 21.62
C VAL A 134 22.21 -3.63 21.14
N ARG A 135 22.68 -4.55 21.99
CA ARG A 135 23.70 -5.53 21.61
C ARG A 135 23.22 -6.44 20.48
N ALA A 136 21.95 -6.85 20.50
CA ALA A 136 21.35 -7.62 19.42
C ALA A 136 21.29 -6.82 18.11
N ILE A 137 20.80 -5.57 18.16
CA ILE A 137 20.81 -4.65 17.02
C ILE A 137 22.22 -4.48 16.45
N ALA A 138 23.19 -4.14 17.30
CA ALA A 138 24.58 -3.90 16.88
C ALA A 138 25.19 -5.12 16.18
N ARG A 139 24.96 -6.31 16.75
CA ARG A 139 25.41 -7.59 16.18
C ARG A 139 24.79 -7.83 14.81
N ASP A 140 23.46 -7.73 14.69
CA ASP A 140 22.75 -8.08 13.46
C ASP A 140 22.96 -7.02 12.36
N TRP A 141 23.16 -5.75 12.72
CA TRP A 141 23.48 -4.68 11.78
C TRP A 141 24.88 -4.80 11.19
N ILE A 142 25.89 -5.10 12.02
CA ILE A 142 27.26 -5.37 11.52
C ILE A 142 27.23 -6.61 10.63
N ASP A 143 26.59 -7.70 11.08
CA ASP A 143 26.47 -8.94 10.32
C ASP A 143 25.86 -8.70 8.93
N TRP A 144 24.77 -7.92 8.84
CA TRP A 144 24.15 -7.59 7.57
C TRP A 144 25.07 -6.77 6.66
N VAL A 145 25.74 -5.73 7.18
CA VAL A 145 26.63 -4.87 6.39
C VAL A 145 27.83 -5.63 5.84
N GLU A 146 28.35 -6.60 6.60
CA GLU A 146 29.49 -7.43 6.18
C GLU A 146 29.10 -8.48 5.14
N HIS A 147 27.92 -9.10 5.28
CA HIS A 147 27.48 -10.20 4.41
C HIS A 147 26.65 -9.76 3.20
N ASN A 148 26.16 -8.52 3.17
CA ASN A 148 25.36 -7.97 2.06
C ASN A 148 26.01 -6.71 1.44
N PRO A 149 27.27 -6.78 0.95
CA PRO A 149 27.88 -5.65 0.27
C PRO A 149 27.10 -5.30 -1.00
N ARG A 150 26.99 -4.00 -1.32
CA ARG A 150 26.25 -3.54 -2.50
C ARG A 150 26.81 -4.14 -3.80
N PRO A 151 26.03 -4.92 -4.57
CA PRO A 151 26.47 -5.40 -5.88
C PRO A 151 26.53 -4.26 -6.92
N GLU A 152 27.38 -4.41 -7.94
CA GLU A 152 27.51 -3.43 -9.03
C GLU A 152 26.20 -3.25 -9.80
N ASP A 153 25.50 -4.36 -10.06
CA ASP A 153 24.16 -4.43 -10.64
C ASP A 153 23.11 -4.63 -9.54
N SER A 154 23.09 -3.72 -8.57
CA SER A 154 22.19 -3.77 -7.41
C SER A 154 20.72 -3.45 -7.71
N GLY A 155 20.30 -3.35 -8.97
CA GLY A 155 18.89 -3.14 -9.31
C GLY A 155 17.98 -4.30 -8.86
N ASN A 156 16.69 -4.21 -9.16
CA ASN A 156 15.67 -5.16 -8.67
C ASN A 156 15.68 -6.55 -9.35
N ASN A 157 16.80 -6.99 -9.93
CA ASN A 157 16.88 -8.30 -10.59
C ASN A 157 17.06 -9.44 -9.57
N VAL A 158 16.00 -10.22 -9.37
CA VAL A 158 15.94 -11.26 -8.34
C VAL A 158 16.62 -12.59 -8.64
N GLN A 159 17.15 -12.78 -9.85
CA GLN A 159 17.73 -14.06 -10.28
C GLN A 159 19.16 -14.33 -9.77
N TRP A 160 19.76 -13.41 -9.02
CA TRP A 160 21.14 -13.56 -8.54
C TRP A 160 21.24 -14.23 -7.17
N PRO A 161 22.22 -15.12 -6.94
CA PRO A 161 22.43 -15.84 -5.67
C PRO A 161 22.84 -14.96 -4.48
N TYR A 162 23.07 -13.66 -4.69
CA TYR A 162 23.38 -12.68 -3.64
C TYR A 162 22.43 -11.48 -3.77
N GLY A 163 21.50 -11.31 -2.82
CA GLY A 163 21.10 -9.98 -2.37
C GLY A 163 20.15 -9.14 -3.22
N SER A 164 19.32 -9.71 -4.10
CA SER A 164 18.34 -8.89 -4.83
C SER A 164 17.24 -8.32 -3.96
N TYR A 165 16.78 -9.04 -2.94
CA TYR A 165 15.81 -8.52 -1.95
C TYR A 165 16.50 -7.69 -0.86
N ALA A 166 17.74 -8.01 -0.50
CA ALA A 166 18.55 -7.20 0.41
C ALA A 166 18.80 -5.79 -0.16
N TRP A 167 19.01 -5.69 -1.47
CA TRP A 167 19.22 -4.43 -2.18
C TRP A 167 18.07 -4.04 -3.10
N GLN A 168 16.89 -4.66 -2.96
CA GLN A 168 15.69 -4.22 -3.66
C GLN A 168 15.43 -2.76 -3.28
N THR A 169 15.07 -1.93 -4.25
CA THR A 169 15.00 -0.48 -4.06
C THR A 169 13.98 -0.10 -2.97
N LEU A 170 12.79 -0.73 -2.96
CA LEU A 170 11.79 -0.54 -1.91
C LEU A 170 12.32 -0.96 -0.52
N THR A 171 12.92 -2.14 -0.41
CA THR A 171 13.49 -2.63 0.85
C THR A 171 14.64 -1.74 1.35
N THR A 172 15.46 -1.22 0.44
CA THR A 172 16.53 -0.27 0.74
C THR A 172 15.99 1.08 1.20
N ALA A 173 14.94 1.56 0.56
CA ALA A 173 14.28 2.80 0.89
C ALA A 173 13.67 2.76 2.29
N ILE A 174 12.91 1.71 2.63
CA ILE A 174 12.30 1.50 3.95
C ILE A 174 13.35 1.50 5.07
N ARG A 175 14.52 0.88 4.85
CA ARG A 175 15.61 0.95 5.83
C ARG A 175 16.06 2.39 6.08
N LEU A 176 16.30 3.15 5.00
CA LEU A 176 16.76 4.53 5.08
C LEU A 176 15.69 5.51 5.58
N GLU A 177 14.42 5.20 5.35
CA GLU A 177 13.30 6.04 5.74
C GLU A 177 12.94 5.87 7.22
N ALA A 178 12.88 4.62 7.70
CA ALA A 178 12.29 4.30 9.00
C ALA A 178 13.21 3.46 9.88
N SER A 179 13.42 2.19 9.56
CA SER A 179 13.98 1.23 10.53
C SER A 179 15.39 1.57 11.01
N TRP A 180 16.26 2.14 10.15
CA TRP A 180 17.61 2.53 10.56
C TRP A 180 17.62 3.85 11.35
N PRO A 181 17.00 4.95 10.88
CA PRO A 181 16.86 6.16 11.70
C PRO A 181 16.24 5.89 13.07
N ASN A 182 15.16 5.10 13.14
CA ASN A 182 14.50 4.79 14.40
C ASN A 182 15.42 4.08 15.38
N ALA A 183 16.08 3.01 14.93
CA ALA A 183 16.99 2.24 15.77
C ALA A 183 18.21 3.08 16.18
N MET A 184 18.79 3.84 15.26
CA MET A 184 19.90 4.76 15.56
C MET A 184 19.49 5.74 16.66
N TYR A 185 18.43 6.51 16.47
CA TYR A 185 18.04 7.56 17.42
C TYR A 185 17.61 7.00 18.77
N ARG A 186 17.12 5.77 18.84
CA ARG A 186 16.81 5.11 20.12
C ARG A 186 18.05 4.62 20.85
N CYS A 187 19.04 4.12 20.12
CA CYS A 187 20.17 3.40 20.70
C CYS A 187 21.47 4.22 20.81
N LEU A 188 21.54 5.41 20.19
CA LEU A 188 22.78 6.17 20.00
C LEU A 188 23.58 6.50 21.29
N GLU A 189 22.90 6.60 22.43
CA GLU A 189 23.52 6.86 23.74
C GLU A 189 24.02 5.60 24.47
N SER A 190 23.61 4.41 24.02
CA SER A 190 24.10 3.15 24.59
C SER A 190 25.57 2.93 24.25
N ARG A 191 26.31 2.33 25.18
CA ARG A 191 27.71 1.94 24.97
C ARG A 191 27.87 0.80 23.97
N GLU A 192 26.82 0.01 23.78
CA GLU A 192 26.79 -1.06 22.78
C GLU A 192 26.68 -0.50 21.35
N PHE A 193 26.22 0.76 21.21
CA PHE A 193 26.20 1.48 19.94
C PHE A 193 27.59 2.09 19.64
N THR A 194 28.54 1.21 19.35
CA THR A 194 29.98 1.52 19.25
C THR A 194 30.34 2.44 18.08
N ASP A 195 31.55 3.00 18.13
CA ASP A 195 32.10 3.83 17.05
C ASP A 195 32.25 3.04 15.74
N ASP A 196 32.55 1.74 15.85
CA ASP A 196 32.65 0.82 14.71
C ASP A 196 31.30 0.60 14.04
N LEU A 197 30.24 0.44 14.84
CA LEU A 197 28.87 0.35 14.33
C LEU A 197 28.44 1.64 13.63
N ILE A 198 28.71 2.82 14.22
CA ILE A 198 28.39 4.10 13.58
C ILE A 198 29.10 4.23 12.23
N ALA A 199 30.39 3.91 12.16
CA ALA A 199 31.13 3.94 10.90
C ALA A 199 30.57 2.93 9.88
N ALA A 200 30.24 1.70 10.30
CA ALA A 200 29.67 0.67 9.43
C ALA A 200 28.29 1.06 8.87
N MET A 201 27.42 1.56 9.74
CA MET A 201 26.12 2.11 9.36
C MET A 201 26.30 3.22 8.31
N MET A 202 27.19 4.18 8.55
CA MET A 202 27.37 5.34 7.66
C MET A 202 27.96 4.96 6.30
N ARG A 203 28.87 3.97 6.26
CA ARG A 203 29.32 3.36 4.99
C ARG A 203 28.13 2.80 4.20
N SER A 204 27.27 2.06 4.88
CA SER A 204 26.12 1.43 4.24
C SER A 204 25.05 2.44 3.84
N VAL A 205 24.77 3.47 4.64
CA VAL A 205 23.85 4.57 4.28
C VAL A 205 24.30 5.23 2.98
N CYS A 206 25.60 5.52 2.83
CA CYS A 206 26.12 6.09 1.59
C CYS A 206 25.96 5.14 0.39
N ASP A 207 26.23 3.85 0.58
CA ASP A 207 26.04 2.86 -0.49
C ASP A 207 24.56 2.68 -0.87
N GLN A 208 23.64 2.73 0.09
CA GLN A 208 22.19 2.68 -0.08
C GLN A 208 21.63 3.94 -0.78
N ALA A 209 22.02 5.14 -0.36
CA ALA A 209 21.61 6.37 -1.03
C ALA A 209 22.08 6.41 -2.49
N ARG A 210 23.33 6.01 -2.76
CA ARG A 210 23.87 5.89 -4.13
C ARG A 210 23.15 4.82 -4.96
N HIS A 211 22.71 3.74 -4.34
CA HIS A 211 21.88 2.71 -4.99
C HIS A 211 20.52 3.30 -5.43
N LEU A 212 19.80 4.01 -4.54
CA LEU A 212 18.51 4.65 -4.85
C LEU A 212 18.63 5.78 -5.90
N ILE A 213 19.76 6.48 -5.93
CA ILE A 213 20.05 7.43 -7.01
C ILE A 213 20.15 6.71 -8.37
N LYS A 214 20.83 5.56 -8.43
CA LYS A 214 21.14 4.84 -9.67
C LYS A 214 19.92 4.11 -10.26
N TRP A 215 19.02 3.61 -9.42
CA TRP A 215 17.97 2.68 -9.82
C TRP A 215 16.55 3.15 -9.44
N PRO A 216 16.07 4.31 -9.95
CA PRO A 216 14.69 4.73 -9.71
C PRO A 216 13.70 3.76 -10.37
N THR A 217 12.59 3.50 -9.69
CA THR A 217 11.45 2.76 -10.24
C THR A 217 10.29 3.71 -10.59
N ARG A 218 9.04 3.32 -10.30
CA ARG A 218 7.79 4.04 -10.61
C ARG A 218 6.75 3.75 -9.53
N ASN A 219 5.63 4.46 -9.60
CA ASN A 219 4.48 4.29 -8.72
C ASN A 219 4.89 4.34 -7.23
N ASN A 220 4.20 3.60 -6.36
CA ASN A 220 4.42 3.68 -4.92
C ASN A 220 5.88 3.34 -4.49
N TRP A 221 6.62 2.54 -5.27
CA TRP A 221 8.03 2.25 -5.00
C TRP A 221 8.90 3.49 -5.16
N LEU A 222 8.68 4.27 -6.23
CA LEU A 222 9.44 5.50 -6.44
C LEU A 222 9.18 6.51 -5.32
N THR A 223 7.95 6.57 -4.80
CA THR A 223 7.59 7.40 -3.66
C THR A 223 8.46 7.08 -2.45
N GLU A 224 8.54 5.79 -2.09
CA GLU A 224 9.31 5.34 -0.94
C GLU A 224 10.83 5.48 -1.16
N GLU A 225 11.31 5.15 -2.36
CA GLU A 225 12.71 5.41 -2.77
C GLU A 225 13.10 6.87 -2.55
N CYS A 226 12.22 7.80 -2.90
CA CYS A 226 12.45 9.21 -2.67
C CYS A 226 12.42 9.56 -1.19
N MET A 227 11.49 8.99 -0.40
CA MET A 227 11.44 9.25 1.04
C MET A 227 12.67 8.73 1.78
N GLY A 228 13.14 7.51 1.48
CA GLY A 228 14.38 6.98 2.03
C GLY A 228 15.60 7.81 1.63
N LEU A 229 15.67 8.23 0.36
CA LEU A 229 16.77 9.05 -0.15
C LEU A 229 16.78 10.48 0.45
N TYR A 230 15.60 11.11 0.56
CA TYR A 230 15.45 12.40 1.21
C TYR A 230 15.84 12.32 2.69
N THR A 231 15.37 11.29 3.39
CA THR A 231 15.67 11.07 4.81
C THR A 231 17.16 10.88 5.04
N ALA A 232 17.84 10.11 4.21
CA ALA A 232 19.29 9.96 4.27
C ALA A 232 20.02 11.30 4.04
N GLY A 233 19.63 12.06 3.02
CA GLY A 233 20.22 13.38 2.74
C GLY A 233 19.88 14.44 3.80
N MET A 234 18.75 14.32 4.49
CA MET A 234 18.33 15.20 5.57
C MET A 234 19.08 14.88 6.85
N LEU A 235 19.10 13.62 7.28
CA LEU A 235 19.67 13.19 8.55
C LEU A 235 21.21 13.18 8.56
N PHE A 236 21.84 13.07 7.40
CA PHE A 236 23.30 12.96 7.28
C PHE A 236 23.87 14.03 6.35
N PRO A 237 23.72 15.33 6.68
CA PRO A 237 24.21 16.44 5.87
C PRO A 237 25.75 16.48 5.78
N GLU A 238 26.44 15.70 6.62
CA GLU A 238 27.90 15.56 6.58
C GLU A 238 28.40 14.91 5.28
N PHE A 239 27.54 14.23 4.50
CA PHE A 239 27.93 13.74 3.18
C PHE A 239 27.95 14.87 2.14
N THR A 240 29.01 14.91 1.33
CA THR A 240 29.15 15.85 0.21
C THR A 240 28.00 15.72 -0.82
N GLU A 241 27.37 14.54 -0.90
CA GLU A 241 26.25 14.27 -1.81
C GLU A 241 24.86 14.50 -1.17
N ALA A 242 24.77 14.81 0.12
CA ALA A 242 23.50 14.88 0.86
C ALA A 242 22.48 15.86 0.24
N ALA A 243 22.93 17.06 -0.14
CA ALA A 243 22.06 18.05 -0.80
C ALA A 243 21.57 17.57 -2.17
N ARG A 244 22.39 16.79 -2.90
CA ARG A 244 21.96 16.17 -4.17
C ARG A 244 20.92 15.08 -3.93
N TRP A 245 21.09 14.26 -2.89
CA TRP A 245 20.11 13.23 -2.53
C TRP A 245 18.75 13.84 -2.23
N ARG A 246 18.69 14.88 -1.37
CA ARG A 246 17.44 15.59 -1.07
C ARG A 246 16.78 16.19 -2.31
N ARG A 247 17.54 16.93 -3.12
CA ARG A 247 17.03 17.55 -4.35
C ARG A 247 16.48 16.50 -5.31
N THR A 248 17.20 15.41 -5.57
CA THR A 248 16.73 14.35 -6.48
C THR A 248 15.47 13.67 -5.96
N ALA A 249 15.37 13.43 -4.65
CA ALA A 249 14.16 12.90 -4.05
C ALA A 249 12.96 13.85 -4.22
N ILE A 250 13.14 15.14 -3.92
CA ILE A 250 12.10 16.17 -4.09
C ILE A 250 11.64 16.25 -5.55
N GLU A 251 12.58 16.32 -6.50
CA GLU A 251 12.27 16.42 -7.93
C GLU A 251 11.48 15.22 -8.45
N ARG A 252 11.87 14.00 -8.05
CA ARG A 252 11.18 12.76 -8.45
C ARG A 252 9.79 12.66 -7.82
N LEU A 253 9.70 12.87 -6.51
CA LEU A 253 8.44 12.77 -5.77
C LEU A 253 7.44 13.84 -6.25
N TYR A 254 7.87 15.09 -6.44
CA TYR A 254 7.02 16.14 -6.99
C TYR A 254 6.57 15.84 -8.44
N GLY A 255 7.41 15.18 -9.23
CA GLY A 255 7.04 14.70 -10.57
C GLY A 255 5.86 13.72 -10.55
N GLN A 256 5.77 12.85 -9.53
CA GLN A 256 4.69 11.88 -9.39
C GLN A 256 3.31 12.53 -9.21
N LEU A 257 3.21 13.72 -8.59
CA LEU A 257 1.94 14.47 -8.51
C LEU A 257 1.37 14.81 -9.90
N THR A 258 2.20 14.85 -10.94
CA THR A 258 1.76 15.11 -12.32
C THR A 258 1.59 13.81 -13.12
N ASP A 259 2.44 12.82 -12.85
CA ASP A 259 2.55 11.61 -13.65
C ASP A 259 1.73 10.42 -13.13
N GLU A 260 1.36 10.43 -11.85
CA GLU A 260 0.83 9.28 -11.11
C GLU A 260 -0.35 9.62 -10.20
N VAL A 261 -0.83 10.88 -10.21
CA VAL A 261 -2.04 11.32 -9.52
C VAL A 261 -3.03 11.90 -10.52
N TYR A 262 -4.19 11.29 -10.66
CA TYR A 262 -5.25 11.79 -11.52
C TYR A 262 -5.81 13.14 -11.03
N PRO A 263 -6.40 13.96 -11.92
CA PRO A 263 -7.01 15.23 -11.54
C PRO A 263 -8.10 15.15 -10.45
N ASP A 264 -8.70 13.97 -10.25
CA ASP A 264 -9.68 13.70 -9.18
C ASP A 264 -9.03 13.21 -7.85
N GLY A 265 -7.71 13.27 -7.76
CA GLY A 265 -6.93 13.01 -6.54
C GLY A 265 -6.49 11.58 -6.34
N ALA A 266 -6.98 10.63 -7.15
CA ALA A 266 -6.60 9.23 -7.03
C ALA A 266 -5.18 8.98 -7.56
N GLU A 267 -4.38 8.22 -6.81
CA GLU A 267 -3.13 7.66 -7.33
C GLU A 267 -3.44 6.53 -8.34
N ILE A 268 -2.66 6.42 -9.42
CA ILE A 268 -2.98 5.60 -10.60
C ILE A 268 -2.93 4.08 -10.40
N GLU A 269 -2.47 3.57 -9.26
CA GLU A 269 -2.63 2.16 -8.91
C GLU A 269 -4.08 1.83 -8.56
N LEU A 270 -4.91 2.82 -8.22
CA LEU A 270 -6.33 2.66 -7.87
C LEU A 270 -6.59 1.69 -6.70
N ALA A 271 -5.56 1.44 -5.90
CA ALA A 271 -5.62 0.69 -4.65
C ALA A 271 -5.52 1.67 -3.48
N ALA A 272 -6.62 1.83 -2.74
CA ALA A 272 -6.78 2.91 -1.75
C ALA A 272 -5.64 2.95 -0.71
N GLY A 273 -5.26 1.79 -0.15
CA GLY A 273 -4.16 1.69 0.82
C GLY A 273 -2.82 2.22 0.28
N TYR A 274 -2.50 1.94 -0.99
CA TYR A 274 -1.29 2.42 -1.63
C TYR A 274 -1.36 3.92 -1.94
N GLY A 275 -2.47 4.40 -2.50
CA GLY A 275 -2.66 5.83 -2.78
C GLY A 275 -2.58 6.70 -1.53
N PHE A 276 -3.15 6.25 -0.40
CA PHE A 276 -3.08 6.98 0.87
C PHE A 276 -1.71 6.91 1.53
N TRP A 277 -0.98 5.82 1.33
CA TRP A 277 0.43 5.75 1.72
C TRP A 277 1.29 6.72 0.92
N VAL A 278 1.04 6.86 -0.39
CA VAL A 278 1.70 7.87 -1.22
C VAL A 278 1.40 9.29 -0.72
N LEU A 279 0.14 9.62 -0.45
CA LEU A 279 -0.23 10.92 0.14
C LEU A 279 0.46 11.14 1.49
N ARG A 280 0.51 10.12 2.36
CA ARG A 280 1.22 10.21 3.65
C ARG A 280 2.72 10.51 3.45
N ASN A 281 3.35 9.94 2.44
CA ASN A 281 4.77 10.20 2.15
C ASN A 281 5.02 11.64 1.70
N PHE A 282 4.12 12.26 0.93
CA PHE A 282 4.20 13.70 0.66
C PHE A 282 4.05 14.57 1.93
N ILE A 283 3.13 14.20 2.83
CA ILE A 283 2.97 14.87 4.13
C ILE A 283 4.25 14.71 4.96
N ASN A 284 4.81 13.51 5.02
CA ASN A 284 6.05 13.22 5.73
C ASN A 284 7.23 14.06 5.18
N LEU A 285 7.32 14.27 3.86
CA LEU A 285 8.33 15.15 3.26
C LEU A 285 8.19 16.57 3.81
N LEU A 286 6.97 17.12 3.80
CA LEU A 286 6.69 18.47 4.29
C LEU A 286 7.02 18.63 5.78
N GLU A 287 6.58 17.69 6.62
CA GLU A 287 6.83 17.70 8.06
C GLU A 287 8.32 17.59 8.37
N ARG A 288 9.02 16.67 7.72
CA ARG A 288 10.47 16.48 7.91
C ARG A 288 11.26 17.72 7.47
N ALA A 289 10.86 18.35 6.36
CA ALA A 289 11.45 19.60 5.92
C ALA A 289 11.22 20.74 6.92
N ARG A 290 10.00 20.89 7.45
CA ARG A 290 9.64 21.88 8.48
C ARG A 290 10.49 21.76 9.72
N VAL A 291 10.53 20.58 10.32
CA VAL A 291 11.25 20.32 11.57
C VAL A 291 12.75 20.60 11.42
N ASN A 292 13.30 20.45 10.20
CA ASN A 292 14.71 20.67 9.94
C ASN A 292 15.04 22.01 9.25
N GLY A 293 14.07 22.92 9.08
CA GLY A 293 14.28 24.22 8.42
C GLY A 293 14.61 24.13 6.92
N LEU A 294 14.25 23.03 6.27
CA LEU A 294 14.52 22.73 4.86
C LEU A 294 13.32 23.02 3.93
N GLU A 295 12.26 23.68 4.42
CA GLU A 295 11.07 24.02 3.60
C GLU A 295 11.42 24.82 2.34
N HIS A 296 12.48 25.62 2.38
CA HIS A 296 12.96 26.39 1.24
C HIS A 296 13.46 25.53 0.07
N GLU A 297 13.71 24.23 0.29
CA GLU A 297 14.06 23.27 -0.77
C GLU A 297 12.82 22.71 -1.48
N LEU A 298 11.63 22.85 -0.90
CA LEU A 298 10.38 22.31 -1.45
C LEU A 298 9.79 23.22 -2.55
N PRO A 299 9.10 22.67 -3.54
CA PRO A 299 8.35 23.45 -4.53
C PRO A 299 7.29 24.32 -3.86
N ALA A 300 7.18 25.58 -4.31
CA ALA A 300 6.33 26.58 -3.67
C ALA A 300 4.83 26.25 -3.73
N ASP A 301 4.40 25.49 -4.74
CA ASP A 301 3.01 25.05 -4.95
C ASP A 301 2.75 23.62 -4.43
N LEU A 302 3.70 22.99 -3.74
CA LEU A 302 3.55 21.61 -3.24
C LEU A 302 2.30 21.47 -2.36
N ILE A 303 2.11 22.37 -1.39
CA ILE A 303 0.97 22.30 -0.46
C ILE A 303 -0.35 22.45 -1.23
N GLU A 304 -0.44 23.39 -2.17
CA GLU A 304 -1.63 23.59 -3.00
C GLU A 304 -1.97 22.32 -3.81
N ARG A 305 -0.97 21.69 -4.41
CA ARG A 305 -1.17 20.43 -5.15
C ARG A 305 -1.56 19.26 -4.26
N LEU A 306 -1.15 19.25 -3.00
CA LEU A 306 -1.52 18.16 -2.08
C LEU A 306 -3.00 18.21 -1.71
N GLU A 307 -3.66 19.37 -1.78
CA GLU A 307 -5.10 19.47 -1.51
C GLU A 307 -5.91 18.53 -2.40
N SER A 308 -5.56 18.42 -3.69
CA SER A 308 -6.30 17.59 -4.64
C SER A 308 -6.27 16.10 -4.29
N MET A 309 -5.18 15.61 -3.67
CA MET A 309 -5.09 14.21 -3.25
C MET A 309 -6.03 13.87 -2.08
N PHE A 310 -6.49 14.86 -1.31
CA PHE A 310 -7.49 14.65 -0.26
C PHE A 310 -8.92 14.57 -0.80
N GLU A 311 -9.17 14.99 -2.05
CA GLU A 311 -10.50 14.90 -2.66
C GLU A 311 -10.96 13.46 -2.82
N TYR A 312 -10.05 12.56 -3.22
CA TYR A 312 -10.37 11.15 -3.39
C TYR A 312 -10.82 10.48 -2.07
N PRO A 313 -10.04 10.48 -0.96
CA PRO A 313 -10.49 9.88 0.29
C PRO A 313 -11.75 10.52 0.86
N LEU A 314 -11.96 11.84 0.66
CA LEU A 314 -13.21 12.51 1.02
C LEU A 314 -14.39 11.95 0.20
N SER A 315 -14.22 11.87 -1.11
CA SER A 315 -15.30 11.58 -2.07
C SER A 315 -15.79 10.13 -2.03
N VAL A 316 -14.92 9.18 -1.69
CA VAL A 316 -15.24 7.74 -1.68
C VAL A 316 -15.27 7.11 -0.28
N SER A 317 -15.20 7.89 0.80
CA SER A 317 -15.38 7.34 2.14
C SER A 317 -16.84 6.90 2.36
N MET A 318 -17.00 5.69 2.87
CA MET A 318 -18.24 5.19 3.46
C MET A 318 -18.64 6.02 4.69
N PRO A 319 -19.91 5.95 5.13
CA PRO A 319 -20.40 6.69 6.29
C PRO A 319 -19.68 6.43 7.62
N ASP A 320 -18.94 5.32 7.75
CA ASP A 320 -18.15 5.00 8.94
C ASP A 320 -16.75 5.64 8.95
N GLY A 321 -16.41 6.41 7.91
CA GLY A 321 -15.12 7.08 7.74
C GLY A 321 -14.05 6.21 7.07
N ARG A 322 -14.42 5.03 6.54
CA ARG A 322 -13.50 4.17 5.81
C ARG A 322 -13.71 4.25 4.30
N VAL A 323 -12.65 4.16 3.52
CA VAL A 323 -12.73 3.95 2.07
C VAL A 323 -12.77 2.45 1.79
N PRO A 324 -13.65 1.95 0.90
CA PRO A 324 -13.68 0.54 0.52
C PRO A 324 -12.34 0.03 -0.01
N GLY A 325 -11.96 -1.17 0.41
CA GLY A 325 -10.72 -1.82 0.01
C GLY A 325 -10.76 -2.41 -1.40
N LEU A 326 -10.98 -1.59 -2.42
CA LEU A 326 -10.85 -2.03 -3.82
C LEU A 326 -9.39 -2.40 -4.13
N ASN A 327 -9.20 -3.33 -5.07
CA ASN A 327 -7.87 -3.79 -5.51
C ASN A 327 -7.04 -4.38 -4.34
N ASP A 328 -5.70 -4.31 -4.35
CA ASP A 328 -4.87 -4.79 -3.24
C ASP A 328 -4.95 -3.86 -2.00
N SER A 329 -6.15 -3.68 -1.44
CA SER A 329 -6.41 -2.90 -0.24
C SER A 329 -7.36 -3.65 0.70
N ALA A 330 -7.27 -3.36 2.00
CA ALA A 330 -8.39 -3.56 2.91
C ALA A 330 -9.20 -2.26 2.99
N ASN A 331 -10.34 -2.26 3.71
CA ASN A 331 -11.01 -1.02 4.05
C ASN A 331 -10.06 -0.12 4.86
N VAL A 332 -9.86 1.13 4.43
CA VAL A 332 -8.91 2.04 5.06
C VAL A 332 -9.63 3.14 5.81
N ASP A 333 -9.39 3.28 7.11
CA ASP A 333 -9.88 4.44 7.88
C ASP A 333 -9.11 5.70 7.47
N VAL A 334 -9.82 6.68 6.92
CA VAL A 334 -9.23 7.93 6.41
C VAL A 334 -9.44 9.10 7.36
N THR A 335 -9.96 8.88 8.57
CA THR A 335 -10.31 9.97 9.49
C THR A 335 -9.10 10.77 9.94
N ASP A 336 -8.00 10.11 10.33
CA ASP A 336 -6.75 10.79 10.70
C ASP A 336 -6.10 11.48 9.50
N LEU A 337 -6.20 10.87 8.31
CA LEU A 337 -5.71 11.48 7.07
C LEU A 337 -6.46 12.77 6.76
N LEU A 338 -7.79 12.76 6.77
CA LEU A 338 -8.61 13.95 6.53
C LEU A 338 -8.47 14.98 7.66
N ARG A 339 -8.19 14.57 8.90
CA ARG A 339 -7.83 15.48 9.99
C ARG A 339 -6.54 16.23 9.67
N THR A 340 -5.49 15.54 9.23
CA THR A 340 -4.26 16.18 8.72
C THR A 340 -4.57 17.10 7.53
N GLY A 341 -5.47 16.68 6.62
CA GLY A 341 -5.96 17.53 5.54
C GLY A 341 -6.56 18.85 6.05
N HIS A 342 -7.43 18.79 7.06
CA HIS A 342 -8.01 19.99 7.67
C HIS A 342 -6.96 20.89 8.37
N GLU A 343 -5.94 20.31 8.98
CA GLU A 343 -4.83 21.07 9.58
C GLU A 343 -4.01 21.83 8.53
N LEU A 344 -3.80 21.23 7.36
CA LEU A 344 -3.13 21.87 6.21
C LEU A 344 -4.04 22.88 5.49
N PHE A 345 -5.36 22.62 5.47
CA PHE A 345 -6.37 23.41 4.76
C PHE A 345 -7.55 23.76 5.69
N PRO A 346 -7.40 24.73 6.62
CA PRO A 346 -8.43 25.04 7.62
C PRO A 346 -9.78 25.48 7.06
N GLN A 347 -9.81 25.92 5.79
CA GLN A 347 -11.04 26.25 5.06
C GLN A 347 -11.89 25.02 4.70
N ARG A 348 -11.29 23.83 4.67
CA ARG A 348 -11.93 22.56 4.32
C ARG A 348 -12.64 21.95 5.53
N ALA A 349 -13.78 22.55 5.89
CA ALA A 349 -14.61 22.06 6.99
C ALA A 349 -15.29 20.71 6.69
N ASP A 350 -15.36 20.33 5.42
CA ASP A 350 -15.76 19.02 4.89
C ASP A 350 -14.76 17.91 5.25
N PHE A 351 -13.46 18.18 5.19
CA PHE A 351 -12.45 17.24 5.69
C PHE A 351 -12.65 16.95 7.18
N LEU A 352 -12.89 17.99 7.99
CA LEU A 352 -13.17 17.81 9.41
C LEU A 352 -14.49 17.07 9.66
N TYR A 353 -15.50 17.27 8.79
CA TYR A 353 -16.77 16.57 8.90
C TYR A 353 -16.61 15.06 8.78
N VAL A 354 -15.96 14.58 7.71
CA VAL A 354 -15.72 13.14 7.57
C VAL A 354 -14.74 12.64 8.64
N ALA A 355 -13.68 13.39 8.94
CA ALA A 355 -12.70 13.03 9.98
C ALA A 355 -13.30 12.91 11.40
N SER A 356 -14.41 13.60 11.66
CA SER A 356 -15.15 13.55 12.93
C SER A 356 -16.42 12.71 12.85
N ARG A 357 -16.65 12.01 11.72
CA ARG A 357 -17.86 11.21 11.47
C ARG A 357 -19.15 12.01 11.68
N GLY A 358 -19.12 13.27 11.25
CA GLY A 358 -20.24 14.21 11.27
C GLY A 358 -20.41 15.02 12.57
N GLU A 359 -19.53 14.86 13.57
CA GLU A 359 -19.64 15.59 14.83
C GLU A 359 -19.20 17.06 14.73
N GLN A 360 -18.29 17.38 13.81
CA GLN A 360 -17.68 18.71 13.64
C GLN A 360 -17.62 19.08 12.15
N GLY A 361 -17.29 20.33 11.84
CA GLY A 361 -17.20 20.77 10.43
C GLY A 361 -18.57 20.87 9.74
N THR A 362 -18.57 20.79 8.41
CA THR A 362 -19.77 20.87 7.57
C THR A 362 -19.76 19.75 6.54
N ALA A 363 -20.88 19.04 6.35
CA ALA A 363 -20.97 17.98 5.35
C ALA A 363 -20.59 18.51 3.95
N PRO A 364 -19.97 17.68 3.09
CA PRO A 364 -19.78 18.01 1.68
C PRO A 364 -21.09 18.45 1.02
N GLU A 365 -21.00 19.42 0.11
CA GLU A 365 -22.16 19.99 -0.59
C GLU A 365 -22.84 18.94 -1.47
N GLU A 366 -22.05 18.15 -2.19
CA GLU A 366 -22.54 17.04 -2.99
C GLU A 366 -22.76 15.79 -2.12
N THR A 367 -23.85 15.07 -2.40
CA THR A 367 -24.11 13.78 -1.77
C THR A 367 -23.41 12.69 -2.58
N SER A 368 -23.92 12.37 -3.76
CA SER A 368 -23.30 11.42 -4.68
C SER A 368 -22.24 12.10 -5.54
N ILE A 369 -21.08 11.47 -5.68
CA ILE A 369 -19.90 12.05 -6.31
C ILE A 369 -19.40 11.11 -7.41
N GLY A 370 -19.10 11.66 -8.59
CA GLY A 370 -18.51 10.93 -9.71
C GLY A 370 -17.08 11.40 -9.96
N LEU A 371 -16.14 10.45 -9.98
CA LEU A 371 -14.72 10.69 -10.16
C LEU A 371 -14.28 10.05 -11.49
N PRO A 372 -14.38 10.75 -12.63
CA PRO A 372 -14.26 10.14 -13.95
C PRO A 372 -12.83 9.76 -14.35
N TRP A 373 -11.79 10.26 -13.67
CA TRP A 373 -10.41 9.90 -13.99
C TRP A 373 -10.01 8.57 -13.34
N SER A 374 -10.26 8.41 -12.06
CA SER A 374 -10.24 7.12 -11.36
C SER A 374 -11.30 6.15 -11.88
N GLY A 375 -12.43 6.68 -12.35
CA GLY A 375 -13.60 5.92 -12.77
C GLY A 375 -14.40 5.33 -11.60
N HIS A 376 -14.34 5.98 -10.44
CA HIS A 376 -15.08 5.57 -9.25
C HIS A 376 -16.29 6.48 -9.03
N TYR A 377 -17.44 5.89 -8.73
CA TYR A 377 -18.70 6.62 -8.59
C TYR A 377 -19.40 6.23 -7.29
N ALA A 378 -19.53 7.19 -6.38
CA ALA A 378 -20.18 7.03 -5.09
C ALA A 378 -21.64 7.51 -5.16
N MET A 379 -22.59 6.59 -5.04
CA MET A 379 -24.02 6.88 -4.90
C MET A 379 -24.38 6.89 -3.41
N ARG A 380 -24.97 7.96 -2.88
CA ARG A 380 -25.36 8.01 -1.47
C ARG A 380 -26.56 8.90 -1.15
N THR A 381 -27.23 8.61 -0.02
CA THR A 381 -28.33 9.45 0.51
C THR A 381 -27.86 10.61 1.37
N GLY A 382 -26.62 10.56 1.84
CA GLY A 382 -26.06 11.51 2.78
C GLY A 382 -24.72 11.02 3.33
N TRP A 383 -24.28 11.65 4.41
CA TRP A 383 -22.98 11.41 5.04
C TRP A 383 -23.08 10.90 6.48
N ASP A 384 -24.30 10.80 7.02
CA ASP A 384 -24.52 10.28 8.37
C ASP A 384 -24.35 8.75 8.40
N GLY A 385 -24.08 8.19 9.59
CA GLY A 385 -23.80 6.76 9.74
C GLY A 385 -24.91 5.80 9.28
N SER A 386 -26.14 6.29 9.09
CA SER A 386 -27.25 5.47 8.57
C SER A 386 -27.42 5.54 7.05
N ALA A 387 -26.65 6.40 6.37
CA ALA A 387 -26.76 6.63 4.94
C ALA A 387 -26.58 5.34 4.12
N LEU A 388 -27.34 5.27 3.04
CA LEU A 388 -27.15 4.30 1.98
C LEU A 388 -25.98 4.77 1.12
N TYR A 389 -25.08 3.85 0.79
CA TYR A 389 -23.86 4.10 0.05
C TYR A 389 -23.54 2.93 -0.88
N MET A 390 -23.20 3.23 -2.12
CA MET A 390 -22.62 2.28 -3.07
C MET A 390 -21.45 2.94 -3.79
N LEU A 391 -20.30 2.26 -3.82
CA LEU A 391 -19.17 2.65 -4.68
C LEU A 391 -19.11 1.69 -5.85
N VAL A 392 -18.99 2.23 -7.06
CA VAL A 392 -18.89 1.44 -8.29
C VAL A 392 -17.58 1.75 -9.00
N ASP A 393 -16.83 0.71 -9.38
CA ASP A 393 -15.69 0.83 -10.27
C ASP A 393 -16.12 0.72 -11.73
N SER A 394 -15.86 1.74 -12.53
CA SER A 394 -15.97 1.74 -13.99
C SER A 394 -14.73 2.40 -14.62
N GLY A 395 -13.60 2.32 -13.91
CA GLY A 395 -12.33 2.95 -14.22
C GLY A 395 -11.37 2.09 -15.03
N PRO A 396 -10.21 2.66 -15.39
CA PRO A 396 -9.16 1.91 -16.05
C PRO A 396 -8.66 0.80 -15.11
N TYR A 397 -7.83 -0.10 -15.62
CA TYR A 397 -7.36 -1.26 -14.85
C TYR A 397 -6.45 -0.85 -13.69
N GLY A 398 -5.69 0.25 -13.77
CA GLY A 398 -4.69 0.63 -12.78
C GLY A 398 -3.27 0.24 -13.20
N SER A 399 -2.27 0.94 -12.67
CA SER A 399 -0.86 0.76 -13.04
C SER A 399 -0.20 -0.45 -12.36
N ALA A 400 -0.59 -0.75 -11.11
CA ALA A 400 -0.16 -1.87 -10.29
C ALA A 400 -1.26 -2.21 -9.27
N HIS A 401 -1.14 -3.34 -8.57
CA HIS A 401 -2.05 -3.77 -7.49
C HIS A 401 -3.51 -4.06 -7.88
N GLN A 402 -3.76 -4.22 -9.18
CA GLN A 402 -5.10 -4.22 -9.76
C GLN A 402 -5.77 -5.59 -9.92
N HIS A 403 -7.10 -5.59 -9.84
CA HIS A 403 -7.98 -6.77 -9.95
C HIS A 403 -8.81 -6.79 -11.24
N GLU A 404 -9.20 -7.99 -11.71
CA GLU A 404 -10.04 -8.17 -12.90
C GLU A 404 -11.53 -7.97 -12.57
N ASP A 405 -11.88 -6.72 -12.24
CA ASP A 405 -13.09 -6.36 -11.48
C ASP A 405 -13.92 -5.21 -12.07
N ARG A 406 -13.70 -4.76 -13.31
CA ARG A 406 -14.45 -3.62 -13.85
C ARG A 406 -15.96 -3.84 -13.71
N LEU A 407 -16.68 -2.79 -13.34
CA LEU A 407 -18.11 -2.79 -13.02
C LEU A 407 -18.45 -3.42 -11.66
N HIS A 408 -17.45 -3.78 -10.85
CA HIS A 408 -17.60 -4.15 -9.44
C HIS A 408 -18.25 -3.02 -8.65
N PHE A 409 -18.94 -3.38 -7.57
CA PHE A 409 -19.42 -2.42 -6.60
C PHE A 409 -19.41 -2.99 -5.18
N VAL A 410 -19.32 -2.11 -4.20
CA VAL A 410 -19.57 -2.41 -2.78
C VAL A 410 -20.78 -1.64 -2.28
N LEU A 411 -21.39 -2.10 -1.19
CA LEU A 411 -22.58 -1.47 -0.60
C LEU A 411 -22.44 -1.36 0.92
N HIS A 412 -22.66 -0.16 1.44
CA HIS A 412 -22.80 0.12 2.87
C HIS A 412 -24.17 0.75 3.15
N ALA A 413 -24.87 0.28 4.17
CA ALA A 413 -26.18 0.79 4.54
C ALA A 413 -26.43 0.61 6.03
N TYR A 414 -27.04 1.61 6.66
CA TYR A 414 -27.49 1.54 8.05
C TYR A 414 -26.36 1.08 9.00
N GLY A 415 -25.19 1.71 8.89
CA GLY A 415 -24.05 1.49 9.79
C GLY A 415 -23.21 0.23 9.56
N ARG A 416 -23.41 -0.51 8.45
CA ARG A 416 -22.54 -1.63 8.08
C ARG A 416 -22.38 -1.80 6.57
N GLN A 417 -21.27 -2.40 6.17
CA GLN A 417 -21.10 -2.95 4.83
C GLN A 417 -21.98 -4.21 4.69
N LEU A 418 -22.61 -4.37 3.52
CA LEU A 418 -23.51 -5.48 3.19
C LEU A 418 -23.08 -6.24 1.94
N ILE A 419 -22.40 -5.57 1.01
CA ILE A 419 -21.78 -6.17 -0.17
C ILE A 419 -20.31 -5.79 -0.17
N LEU A 420 -19.45 -6.79 -0.21
CA LEU A 420 -18.02 -6.68 0.06
C LEU A 420 -17.17 -6.74 -1.21
N ASP A 421 -15.97 -6.16 -1.11
CA ASP A 421 -14.83 -6.54 -1.92
C ASP A 421 -14.00 -7.57 -1.12
N PRO A 422 -13.42 -8.61 -1.75
CA PRO A 422 -12.57 -9.57 -1.06
C PRO A 422 -11.21 -8.96 -0.66
N GLY A 423 -10.86 -7.81 -1.24
CA GLY A 423 -9.65 -7.01 -1.08
C GLY A 423 -8.37 -7.81 -1.19
N ASN A 424 -7.35 -7.47 -0.40
CA ASN A 424 -6.04 -8.11 -0.56
C ASN A 424 -5.88 -9.47 0.15
N TYR A 425 -4.98 -10.31 -0.39
CA TYR A 425 -4.43 -11.52 0.21
C TYR A 425 -2.90 -11.54 0.06
N SER A 426 -2.18 -12.43 0.76
CA SER A 426 -0.73 -12.57 0.61
C SER A 426 -0.26 -12.63 -0.85
N TYR A 427 0.85 -11.96 -1.16
CA TYR A 427 1.47 -11.96 -2.49
C TYR A 427 2.22 -13.28 -2.73
N ASP A 428 1.45 -14.33 -2.97
CA ASP A 428 1.92 -15.69 -3.24
C ASP A 428 1.17 -16.31 -4.42
N ALA A 429 1.31 -17.62 -4.60
CA ALA A 429 0.69 -18.37 -5.68
C ALA A 429 -0.59 -19.10 -5.24
N SER A 430 -1.11 -18.82 -4.04
CA SER A 430 -2.28 -19.49 -3.47
C SER A 430 -3.54 -19.26 -4.28
N ARG A 431 -4.49 -20.19 -4.14
CA ARG A 431 -5.82 -20.04 -4.74
C ARG A 431 -6.59 -18.84 -4.17
N GLN A 432 -6.35 -18.46 -2.92
CA GLN A 432 -6.94 -17.26 -2.30
C GLN A 432 -6.41 -15.99 -2.97
N ARG A 433 -5.10 -15.92 -3.22
CA ARG A 433 -4.52 -14.81 -3.99
C ARG A 433 -5.10 -14.75 -5.41
N GLN A 434 -5.32 -15.90 -6.05
CA GLN A 434 -5.96 -15.94 -7.37
C GLN A 434 -7.41 -15.47 -7.33
N TYR A 435 -8.17 -15.93 -6.34
CA TYR A 435 -9.56 -15.54 -6.15
C TYR A 435 -9.70 -14.03 -5.99
N VAL A 436 -8.91 -13.41 -5.11
CA VAL A 436 -9.01 -11.96 -4.91
C VAL A 436 -8.57 -11.16 -6.13
N LEU A 437 -7.67 -11.66 -6.97
CA LEU A 437 -7.22 -10.94 -8.17
C LEU A 437 -8.19 -11.03 -9.36
N THR A 438 -9.17 -11.94 -9.31
CA THR A 438 -9.96 -12.33 -10.49
C THR A 438 -11.45 -12.09 -10.30
N THR A 439 -12.19 -12.02 -11.40
CA THR A 439 -13.63 -11.77 -11.42
C THR A 439 -14.47 -12.64 -10.48
N PRO A 440 -14.17 -13.93 -10.23
CA PRO A 440 -14.86 -14.74 -9.21
C PRO A 440 -14.94 -14.11 -7.82
N GLY A 441 -13.98 -13.26 -7.45
CA GLY A 441 -13.99 -12.53 -6.18
C GLY A 441 -14.84 -11.26 -6.17
N HIS A 442 -15.40 -10.82 -7.30
CA HIS A 442 -15.96 -9.48 -7.43
C HIS A 442 -17.44 -9.48 -7.79
N ASN A 443 -18.14 -8.40 -7.45
CA ASN A 443 -19.57 -8.22 -7.68
C ASN A 443 -19.85 -7.83 -9.13
N THR A 444 -19.52 -8.67 -10.10
CA THR A 444 -19.68 -8.42 -11.54
C THR A 444 -20.01 -9.72 -12.29
N VAL A 445 -19.97 -9.71 -13.63
CA VAL A 445 -20.46 -10.80 -14.48
C VAL A 445 -19.32 -11.60 -15.12
N MET A 446 -19.45 -12.93 -15.11
CA MET A 446 -18.62 -13.88 -15.87
C MET A 446 -19.34 -14.39 -17.13
N VAL A 447 -18.58 -14.88 -18.12
CA VAL A 447 -19.11 -15.43 -19.39
C VAL A 447 -18.53 -16.80 -19.66
N ASP A 448 -19.36 -17.82 -19.83
CA ASP A 448 -18.95 -19.22 -20.04
C ASP A 448 -17.91 -19.73 -19.01
N GLY A 449 -18.05 -19.31 -17.74
CA GLY A 449 -17.10 -19.62 -16.68
C GLY A 449 -15.76 -18.86 -16.75
N MET A 450 -15.61 -17.90 -17.67
CA MET A 450 -14.43 -17.04 -17.80
C MET A 450 -14.64 -15.69 -17.12
N GLY A 451 -13.63 -15.23 -16.38
CA GLY A 451 -13.58 -13.88 -15.83
C GLY A 451 -13.06 -12.86 -16.84
N GLN A 452 -13.20 -11.58 -16.50
CA GLN A 452 -12.54 -10.49 -17.19
C GLN A 452 -11.02 -10.71 -17.20
N HIS A 453 -10.36 -10.20 -18.24
CA HIS A 453 -8.92 -10.34 -18.43
C HIS A 453 -8.35 -9.13 -19.20
N ARG A 454 -7.99 -8.07 -18.46
CA ARG A 454 -7.29 -6.87 -18.93
C ARG A 454 -5.78 -7.00 -18.81
N ARG A 455 -5.25 -7.94 -18.02
CA ARG A 455 -3.80 -8.14 -17.87
C ARG A 455 -3.11 -8.32 -19.23
N ARG A 456 -1.94 -7.68 -19.41
CA ARG A 456 -1.21 -7.48 -20.68
C ARG A 456 -1.86 -6.60 -21.76
N ASN A 457 -3.05 -6.07 -21.53
CA ASN A 457 -3.60 -5.01 -22.37
C ASN A 457 -3.24 -3.63 -21.78
N GLU A 458 -1.99 -3.19 -21.94
CA GLU A 458 -1.47 -1.95 -21.35
C GLU A 458 -2.30 -0.70 -21.68
N ALA A 459 -3.02 -0.71 -22.80
CA ALA A 459 -3.93 0.38 -23.19
C ALA A 459 -5.10 0.58 -22.20
N THR A 460 -5.35 -0.38 -21.32
CA THR A 460 -6.40 -0.31 -20.30
C THR A 460 -5.91 0.18 -18.94
N TYR A 461 -4.59 0.29 -18.72
CA TYR A 461 -4.02 0.43 -17.37
C TYR A 461 -4.23 1.83 -16.81
N CYS A 462 -3.82 2.84 -17.58
CA CYS A 462 -3.99 4.24 -17.20
C CYS A 462 -4.42 5.07 -18.40
N TRP A 463 -5.11 6.18 -18.13
CA TRP A 463 -5.45 7.12 -19.19
C TRP A 463 -4.19 7.76 -19.79
N PRO A 464 -4.15 8.00 -21.10
CA PRO A 464 -3.01 8.65 -21.73
C PRO A 464 -2.85 10.08 -21.22
N ARG A 465 -1.61 10.49 -20.97
CA ARG A 465 -1.24 11.86 -20.58
C ARG A 465 -1.22 12.79 -21.81
N PRO A 466 -1.37 14.12 -21.64
CA PRO A 466 -1.61 14.83 -20.39
C PRO A 466 -3.06 14.74 -19.92
N TRP A 467 -3.27 14.67 -18.60
CA TRP A 467 -4.61 14.68 -18.01
C TRP A 467 -5.09 16.12 -17.85
N VAL A 468 -5.96 16.55 -18.76
CA VAL A 468 -6.50 17.91 -18.81
C VAL A 468 -8.01 17.84 -18.98
N GLY A 469 -8.74 18.63 -18.19
CA GLY A 469 -10.20 18.71 -18.25
C GLY A 469 -10.89 17.88 -17.18
N GLU A 470 -12.22 17.81 -17.30
CA GLU A 470 -13.09 17.23 -16.27
C GLU A 470 -13.13 15.70 -16.30
N ALA A 471 -12.82 15.06 -17.45
CA ALA A 471 -12.84 13.60 -17.59
C ALA A 471 -11.88 13.12 -18.71
N PRO A 472 -11.44 11.85 -18.67
CA PRO A 472 -10.70 11.24 -19.77
C PRO A 472 -11.57 11.15 -21.04
N PRO A 473 -11.06 11.48 -22.24
CA PRO A 473 -11.82 11.38 -23.49
C PRO A 473 -12.34 9.97 -23.80
N GLU A 474 -11.60 8.95 -23.40
CA GLU A 474 -11.92 7.53 -23.62
C GLU A 474 -12.85 6.95 -22.55
N ASN A 475 -13.14 7.68 -21.47
CA ASN A 475 -14.11 7.24 -20.47
C ASN A 475 -15.53 7.38 -21.03
N ASP A 476 -16.16 6.26 -21.37
CA ASP A 476 -17.53 6.19 -21.91
C ASP A 476 -18.62 6.03 -20.84
N SER A 477 -18.25 6.20 -19.56
CA SER A 477 -19.17 6.12 -18.44
C SER A 477 -20.17 7.27 -18.47
N LEU A 478 -21.46 6.97 -18.29
CA LEU A 478 -22.47 7.99 -18.04
C LEU A 478 -22.65 8.13 -16.53
N TRP A 479 -22.56 9.36 -16.02
CA TRP A 479 -22.90 9.69 -14.64
C TRP A 479 -23.93 10.81 -14.61
N VAL A 480 -25.00 10.61 -13.84
CA VAL A 480 -26.01 11.62 -13.54
C VAL A 480 -26.37 11.50 -12.07
N SER A 481 -26.33 12.61 -11.33
CA SER A 481 -26.82 12.66 -9.95
C SER A 481 -27.82 13.80 -9.77
N THR A 482 -28.88 13.51 -9.03
CA THR A 482 -29.94 14.44 -8.63
C THR A 482 -30.35 14.16 -7.19
N ASP A 483 -31.21 15.00 -6.62
CA ASP A 483 -31.79 14.79 -5.29
C ASP A 483 -32.63 13.50 -5.23
N ASP A 484 -33.27 13.12 -6.34
CA ASP A 484 -34.21 11.99 -6.39
C ASP A 484 -33.55 10.68 -6.83
N PHE A 485 -32.51 10.75 -7.66
CA PHE A 485 -31.85 9.56 -8.21
C PHE A 485 -30.42 9.79 -8.67
N ASP A 486 -29.65 8.70 -8.73
CA ASP A 486 -28.38 8.61 -9.45
C ASP A 486 -28.48 7.60 -10.60
N VAL A 487 -27.73 7.83 -11.68
CA VAL A 487 -27.58 6.90 -12.79
C VAL A 487 -26.10 6.76 -13.14
N LEU A 488 -25.64 5.51 -13.17
CA LEU A 488 -24.36 5.12 -13.75
C LEU A 488 -24.59 4.17 -14.92
N ARG A 489 -23.86 4.36 -16.03
CA ARG A 489 -23.67 3.32 -17.05
C ARG A 489 -22.18 3.16 -17.29
N GLY A 490 -21.65 1.97 -17.03
CA GLY A 490 -20.30 1.57 -17.42
C GLY A 490 -20.32 0.44 -18.44
N THR A 491 -19.26 0.31 -19.22
CA THR A 491 -19.11 -0.79 -20.19
C THR A 491 -17.72 -1.43 -20.07
N TYR A 492 -17.68 -2.76 -20.07
CA TYR A 492 -16.50 -3.59 -20.26
C TYR A 492 -16.49 -4.17 -21.67
N ARG A 493 -15.42 -3.91 -22.43
CA ARG A 493 -15.26 -4.32 -23.84
C ARG A 493 -14.03 -5.18 -24.08
N ASP A 494 -13.26 -5.45 -23.03
CA ASP A 494 -12.01 -6.19 -23.11
C ASP A 494 -12.29 -7.70 -23.14
N GLY A 495 -11.23 -8.50 -23.05
CA GLY A 495 -11.33 -9.95 -23.19
C GLY A 495 -11.76 -10.68 -21.91
N TYR A 496 -12.19 -11.91 -22.08
CA TYR A 496 -12.45 -12.86 -21.00
C TYR A 496 -11.40 -13.98 -21.08
N GLY A 497 -10.76 -14.25 -19.96
CA GLY A 497 -9.60 -15.13 -19.89
C GLY A 497 -9.97 -16.55 -19.47
N ARG A 498 -9.53 -17.53 -20.25
CA ARG A 498 -9.50 -18.94 -19.85
C ARG A 498 -8.04 -19.38 -19.68
N PRO A 499 -7.65 -19.95 -18.53
CA PRO A 499 -6.33 -20.56 -18.39
C PRO A 499 -6.09 -21.61 -19.48
N LEU A 500 -4.91 -21.63 -20.06
CA LEU A 500 -4.43 -22.75 -20.87
C LEU A 500 -4.30 -24.01 -19.99
N ASP A 501 -4.36 -25.20 -20.60
CA ASP A 501 -4.45 -26.52 -19.95
C ASP A 501 -4.01 -26.61 -18.47
N PRO A 502 -4.91 -26.93 -17.52
CA PRO A 502 -4.62 -27.04 -16.09
C PRO A 502 -3.46 -27.98 -15.72
N GLU A 503 -3.15 -28.97 -16.56
CA GLU A 503 -2.01 -29.87 -16.35
C GLU A 503 -0.65 -29.15 -16.42
N THR A 504 -0.59 -27.96 -17.04
CA THR A 504 0.67 -27.24 -17.29
C THR A 504 1.10 -26.31 -16.15
N HIS A 505 0.16 -25.77 -15.37
CA HIS A 505 0.47 -24.85 -14.27
C HIS A 505 0.14 -25.39 -12.87
N GLY A 506 -0.65 -26.45 -12.72
CA GLY A 506 -1.05 -26.96 -11.40
C GLY A 506 -1.86 -25.93 -10.61
N THR A 507 -1.61 -25.79 -9.30
CA THR A 507 -2.36 -24.87 -8.42
C THR A 507 -1.85 -23.43 -8.41
N ARG A 508 -0.75 -23.11 -9.13
CA ARG A 508 -0.24 -21.74 -9.20
C ARG A 508 -1.10 -20.90 -10.14
N ARG A 509 -1.09 -19.58 -9.93
CA ARG A 509 -1.69 -18.63 -10.86
C ARG A 509 -1.01 -18.77 -12.23
N PRO A 510 -1.76 -18.98 -13.32
CA PRO A 510 -1.18 -18.94 -14.64
C PRO A 510 -0.59 -17.54 -14.87
N GLU A 511 0.58 -17.49 -15.49
CA GLU A 511 1.13 -16.23 -15.97
C GLU A 511 0.28 -15.73 -17.13
N SER A 512 0.35 -14.44 -17.42
CA SER A 512 -0.56 -13.83 -18.41
C SER A 512 -0.37 -14.31 -19.87
N ASP A 513 0.71 -15.03 -20.21
CA ASP A 513 0.87 -15.80 -21.47
C ASP A 513 0.16 -17.15 -21.44
N GLU A 514 -0.24 -17.59 -20.27
CA GLU A 514 -0.90 -18.87 -20.02
C GLU A 514 -2.42 -18.70 -19.99
N TYR A 515 -2.95 -17.61 -20.53
CA TYR A 515 -4.37 -17.38 -20.75
C TYR A 515 -4.67 -17.26 -22.25
N GLU A 516 -5.70 -17.98 -22.69
CA GLU A 516 -6.38 -17.67 -23.93
C GLU A 516 -7.42 -16.58 -23.65
N VAL A 517 -7.25 -15.43 -24.29
CA VAL A 517 -8.15 -14.28 -24.13
C VAL A 517 -9.14 -14.27 -25.30
N LEU A 518 -10.42 -14.43 -24.98
CA LEU A 518 -11.53 -14.44 -25.93
C LEU A 518 -12.38 -13.18 -25.76
N GLN A 519 -13.18 -12.82 -26.76
CA GLN A 519 -14.19 -11.76 -26.63
C GLN A 519 -15.58 -12.32 -26.93
N PRO A 520 -16.16 -13.14 -26.03
CA PRO A 520 -17.48 -13.72 -26.25
C PRO A 520 -18.61 -12.68 -26.19
N ALA A 521 -18.49 -11.64 -25.35
CA ALA A 521 -19.53 -10.64 -25.19
C ALA A 521 -18.97 -9.27 -24.76
N THR A 522 -19.74 -8.22 -25.01
CA THR A 522 -19.58 -6.91 -24.34
C THR A 522 -20.54 -6.83 -23.15
N HIS A 523 -20.06 -6.38 -22.00
CA HIS A 523 -20.86 -6.22 -20.78
C HIS A 523 -21.12 -4.73 -20.51
N THR A 524 -22.38 -4.32 -20.49
CA THR A 524 -22.78 -2.97 -20.05
C THR A 524 -23.61 -3.07 -18.78
N ARG A 525 -23.13 -2.47 -17.70
CA ARG A 525 -23.87 -2.34 -16.43
C ARG A 525 -24.51 -0.97 -16.33
N ARG A 526 -25.79 -0.95 -15.98
CA ARG A 526 -26.53 0.26 -15.61
C ARG A 526 -27.00 0.14 -14.18
N ILE A 527 -26.69 1.13 -13.36
CA ILE A 527 -27.15 1.21 -11.97
C ILE A 527 -27.96 2.48 -11.84
N VAL A 528 -29.20 2.34 -11.38
CA VAL A 528 -30.06 3.45 -11.01
C VAL A 528 -30.30 3.39 -9.52
N PHE A 529 -29.85 4.39 -8.78
CA PHE A 529 -30.19 4.54 -7.37
C PHE A 529 -31.44 5.42 -7.26
N LEU A 530 -32.57 4.87 -6.82
CA LEU A 530 -33.75 5.65 -6.50
C LEU A 530 -33.68 6.02 -5.02
N LYS A 531 -33.37 7.29 -4.73
CA LYS A 531 -33.12 7.76 -3.37
C LYS A 531 -34.45 7.90 -2.60
N PRO A 532 -34.51 7.53 -1.30
CA PRO A 532 -33.47 6.87 -0.50
C PRO A 532 -33.67 5.35 -0.41
N ASP A 533 -34.29 4.72 -1.41
CA ASP A 533 -34.93 3.42 -1.24
C ASP A 533 -34.05 2.24 -1.69
N TYR A 534 -33.70 2.17 -2.98
CA TYR A 534 -33.07 0.99 -3.55
C TYR A 534 -32.32 1.26 -4.86
N TRP A 535 -31.43 0.33 -5.22
CA TRP A 535 -30.75 0.30 -6.50
C TRP A 535 -31.42 -0.69 -7.46
N VAL A 536 -31.48 -0.31 -8.74
CA VAL A 536 -31.80 -1.20 -9.85
C VAL A 536 -30.53 -1.40 -10.65
N ILE A 537 -30.06 -2.65 -10.72
CA ILE A 537 -28.90 -3.04 -11.51
C ILE A 537 -29.38 -3.81 -12.74
N ALA A 538 -28.98 -3.34 -13.92
CA ALA A 538 -29.28 -3.96 -15.19
C ALA A 538 -28.00 -4.24 -15.96
N ASP A 539 -27.64 -5.52 -16.04
CA ASP A 539 -26.54 -6.01 -16.85
C ASP A 539 -27.03 -6.41 -18.25
N THR A 540 -26.44 -5.82 -19.27
CA THR A 540 -26.70 -6.14 -20.67
C THR A 540 -25.46 -6.80 -21.27
N MET A 541 -25.60 -8.06 -21.64
CA MET A 541 -24.57 -8.83 -22.34
C MET A 541 -24.91 -8.87 -23.83
N VAL A 542 -23.99 -8.42 -24.68
CA VAL A 542 -24.13 -8.47 -26.13
C VAL A 542 -23.09 -9.44 -26.68
N ALA A 543 -23.54 -10.61 -27.14
CA ALA A 543 -22.66 -11.61 -27.75
C ALA A 543 -21.94 -11.03 -28.97
N ALA A 544 -20.62 -11.16 -29.02
CA ALA A 544 -19.80 -10.65 -30.12
C ALA A 544 -19.75 -11.60 -31.32
N ASP A 545 -20.01 -12.89 -31.08
CA ASP A 545 -19.94 -13.95 -32.10
C ASP A 545 -21.33 -14.49 -32.53
N GLY A 546 -22.40 -13.94 -31.96
CA GLY A 546 -23.78 -14.33 -32.26
C GLY A 546 -24.20 -15.70 -31.71
N ARG A 547 -23.43 -16.30 -30.79
CA ARG A 547 -23.77 -17.56 -30.13
C ARG A 547 -24.50 -17.33 -28.81
N GLU A 548 -25.11 -18.39 -28.30
CA GLU A 548 -25.60 -18.44 -26.92
C GLU A 548 -24.42 -18.67 -25.97
N HIS A 549 -24.46 -17.99 -24.82
CA HIS A 549 -23.45 -18.05 -23.76
C HIS A 549 -24.13 -18.21 -22.40
N SER A 550 -23.41 -18.74 -21.43
CA SER A 550 -23.83 -18.68 -20.02
C SER A 550 -23.26 -17.44 -19.34
N TYR A 551 -24.02 -16.85 -18.42
CA TYR A 551 -23.64 -15.65 -17.68
C TYR A 551 -23.86 -15.86 -16.19
N ASP A 552 -22.84 -15.62 -15.38
CA ASP A 552 -22.91 -15.70 -13.92
C ASP A 552 -22.80 -14.28 -13.34
N SER A 553 -23.83 -13.82 -12.62
CA SER A 553 -23.78 -12.55 -11.89
C SER A 553 -23.46 -12.81 -10.42
N LEU A 554 -22.31 -12.30 -9.96
CA LEU A 554 -21.80 -12.59 -8.63
C LEU A 554 -22.12 -11.47 -7.63
N PHE A 555 -22.41 -11.85 -6.39
CA PHE A 555 -22.65 -10.94 -5.27
C PHE A 555 -22.07 -11.53 -3.97
N HIS A 556 -21.17 -10.80 -3.32
CA HIS A 556 -20.46 -11.18 -2.10
C HIS A 556 -21.11 -10.51 -0.90
N LEU A 557 -21.88 -11.28 -0.13
CA LEU A 557 -22.74 -10.77 0.93
C LEU A 557 -22.00 -10.81 2.28
N ASP A 558 -22.00 -9.73 3.04
CA ASP A 558 -21.49 -9.76 4.42
C ASP A 558 -22.52 -10.37 5.37
N ALA A 559 -22.65 -11.70 5.34
CA ALA A 559 -23.59 -12.42 6.19
C ALA A 559 -23.13 -13.83 6.54
N GLU A 560 -23.50 -14.32 7.73
CA GLU A 560 -23.25 -15.72 8.09
C GLU A 560 -24.19 -16.68 7.34
N GLU A 561 -25.42 -16.23 7.06
CA GLU A 561 -26.43 -17.00 6.35
C GLU A 561 -27.24 -16.12 5.39
N ALA A 562 -27.61 -16.71 4.27
CA ALA A 562 -28.57 -16.16 3.32
C ALA A 562 -29.56 -17.24 2.88
N SER A 563 -30.74 -16.83 2.42
CA SER A 563 -31.79 -17.72 1.91
C SER A 563 -32.27 -17.30 0.54
N VAL A 564 -32.61 -18.27 -0.30
CA VAL A 564 -33.30 -18.07 -1.58
C VAL A 564 -34.81 -18.29 -1.39
N ASP A 565 -35.62 -17.31 -1.78
CA ASP A 565 -37.06 -17.48 -1.90
C ASP A 565 -37.38 -18.24 -3.20
N ALA A 566 -37.94 -19.45 -3.08
CA ALA A 566 -38.15 -20.33 -4.24
C ALA A 566 -39.19 -19.80 -5.25
N ALA A 567 -40.05 -18.84 -4.87
CA ALA A 567 -41.10 -18.32 -5.74
C ALA A 567 -40.64 -17.10 -6.56
N SER A 568 -39.72 -16.31 -6.02
CA SER A 568 -39.22 -15.08 -6.63
C SER A 568 -37.72 -15.10 -6.94
N MET A 569 -37.04 -16.19 -6.58
CA MET A 569 -35.59 -16.36 -6.66
C MET A 569 -34.80 -15.28 -5.90
N ALA A 570 -35.46 -14.54 -5.00
CA ALA A 570 -34.84 -13.46 -4.26
C ALA A 570 -33.89 -14.01 -3.18
N VAL A 571 -32.69 -13.46 -3.12
CA VAL A 571 -31.70 -13.76 -2.07
C VAL A 571 -31.84 -12.74 -0.96
N ARG A 572 -31.82 -13.19 0.30
CA ARG A 572 -31.87 -12.32 1.49
C ARG A 572 -30.87 -12.77 2.54
N THR A 573 -30.12 -11.83 3.12
CA THR A 573 -29.26 -12.05 4.29
C THR A 573 -30.05 -12.07 5.59
N HIS A 574 -29.52 -12.72 6.63
CA HIS A 574 -30.13 -12.81 7.97
C HIS A 574 -29.19 -12.34 9.08
N ASN A 575 -28.71 -11.11 8.95
CA ASN A 575 -27.90 -10.43 9.94
C ASN A 575 -28.73 -9.88 11.10
N ASP A 576 -28.12 -9.77 12.27
CA ASP A 576 -28.60 -8.92 13.35
C ASP A 576 -28.49 -7.45 12.92
N GLY A 577 -29.64 -6.81 12.65
CA GLY A 577 -29.72 -5.43 12.18
C GLY A 577 -29.90 -5.32 10.67
N SER A 578 -28.96 -4.65 10.00
CA SER A 578 -29.08 -4.26 8.58
C SER A 578 -28.91 -5.47 7.66
N ASN A 579 -29.77 -5.57 6.65
CA ASN A 579 -29.86 -6.69 5.73
C ASN A 579 -30.04 -6.23 4.29
N VAL A 580 -29.64 -7.06 3.33
CA VAL A 580 -29.85 -6.83 1.90
C VAL A 580 -30.75 -7.91 1.31
N ALA A 581 -31.59 -7.51 0.36
CA ALA A 581 -32.35 -8.42 -0.48
C ALA A 581 -32.06 -8.12 -1.95
N ILE A 582 -31.64 -9.13 -2.69
CA ILE A 582 -31.37 -9.05 -4.13
C ILE A 582 -32.51 -9.81 -4.82
N ARG A 583 -33.26 -9.12 -5.67
CA ARG A 583 -34.42 -9.70 -6.35
C ARG A 583 -34.24 -9.62 -7.87
N PRO A 584 -34.20 -10.77 -8.58
CA PRO A 584 -34.19 -10.74 -10.03
C PRO A 584 -35.52 -10.22 -10.58
N LEU A 585 -35.46 -9.44 -11.66
CA LEU A 585 -36.64 -9.00 -12.40
C LEU A 585 -36.98 -9.93 -13.57
N ALA A 586 -36.00 -10.72 -14.03
CA ALA A 586 -36.15 -11.75 -15.05
C ALA A 586 -35.75 -13.10 -14.46
N GLU A 587 -36.71 -14.02 -14.35
CA GLU A 587 -36.52 -15.34 -13.74
C GLU A 587 -36.39 -16.46 -14.79
N THR A 588 -36.74 -16.18 -16.05
CA THR A 588 -36.72 -17.21 -17.11
C THR A 588 -35.29 -17.60 -17.45
N GLY A 589 -34.95 -18.87 -17.24
CA GLY A 589 -33.61 -19.40 -17.49
C GLY A 589 -32.57 -19.03 -16.42
N LEU A 590 -33.00 -18.41 -15.32
CA LEU A 590 -32.14 -18.09 -14.18
C LEU A 590 -32.06 -19.30 -13.23
N ASP A 591 -30.86 -19.56 -12.72
CA ASP A 591 -30.63 -20.39 -11.55
C ASP A 591 -29.96 -19.55 -10.46
N VAL A 592 -30.21 -19.87 -9.20
CA VAL A 592 -29.64 -19.14 -8.05
C VAL A 592 -29.04 -20.13 -7.07
N SER A 593 -27.77 -19.93 -6.76
CA SER A 593 -27.04 -20.70 -5.76
C SER A 593 -26.45 -19.77 -4.69
N ILE A 594 -26.31 -20.29 -3.48
CA ILE A 594 -25.57 -19.66 -2.38
C ILE A 594 -24.35 -20.53 -2.12
N VAL A 595 -23.17 -19.90 -2.15
CA VAL A 595 -21.88 -20.52 -1.86
C VAL A 595 -21.30 -19.84 -0.63
N LYS A 596 -20.63 -20.60 0.24
CA LYS A 596 -19.99 -20.08 1.46
C LYS A 596 -18.64 -20.75 1.68
N GLY A 597 -17.56 -19.98 1.71
CA GLY A 597 -16.21 -20.45 2.05
C GLY A 597 -15.77 -21.69 1.27
N GLN A 598 -16.00 -21.73 -0.04
CA GLN A 598 -15.64 -22.87 -0.88
C GLN A 598 -14.17 -22.77 -1.28
N GLU A 599 -13.43 -23.87 -1.18
CA GLU A 599 -12.01 -23.92 -1.52
C GLU A 599 -11.75 -24.30 -2.99
N GLU A 600 -12.61 -25.12 -3.61
CA GLU A 600 -12.40 -25.64 -4.97
C GLU A 600 -13.72 -25.65 -5.80
N PRO A 601 -13.87 -24.73 -6.77
CA PRO A 601 -13.05 -23.53 -6.95
C PRO A 601 -13.15 -22.59 -5.73
N CYS A 602 -12.09 -21.81 -5.47
CA CYS A 602 -12.06 -20.84 -4.37
C CYS A 602 -13.11 -19.75 -4.59
N GLN A 603 -14.10 -19.66 -3.71
CA GLN A 603 -15.25 -18.73 -3.82
C GLN A 603 -15.84 -18.40 -2.44
N ALA A 604 -16.50 -17.25 -2.35
CA ALA A 604 -17.24 -16.80 -1.17
C ALA A 604 -16.35 -16.61 0.07
N TRP A 605 -15.33 -15.77 -0.08
CA TRP A 605 -14.43 -15.33 0.99
C TRP A 605 -14.34 -13.80 1.02
N GLY A 606 -14.20 -13.23 2.21
CA GLY A 606 -13.95 -11.80 2.41
C GLY A 606 -12.72 -11.58 3.29
N ASN A 607 -12.13 -10.38 3.24
CA ASN A 607 -10.98 -10.01 4.07
C ASN A 607 -11.38 -9.26 5.35
N ASP A 608 -10.34 -8.95 6.15
CA ASP A 608 -10.39 -8.16 7.40
C ASP A 608 -11.40 -8.64 8.46
N PRO A 609 -11.28 -9.89 8.98
CA PRO A 609 -10.27 -10.90 8.67
C PRO A 609 -10.68 -11.82 7.50
N TRP A 610 -9.71 -12.55 6.94
CA TRP A 610 -9.96 -13.60 5.94
C TRP A 610 -10.94 -14.65 6.49
N ARG A 611 -12.14 -14.72 5.92
CA ARG A 611 -13.23 -15.58 6.41
C ARG A 611 -14.20 -15.99 5.30
N PRO A 612 -14.94 -17.10 5.48
CA PRO A 612 -16.12 -17.40 4.66
C PRO A 612 -17.16 -16.28 4.76
N VAL A 613 -17.71 -15.86 3.63
CA VAL A 613 -18.84 -14.91 3.54
C VAL A 613 -19.99 -15.50 2.74
#